data_AF-A0A419I3H4-F1
#
_entry.id   AF-A0A419I3H4-F1
#
_cell.length_a   1.000
_cell.length_b   1.000
_cell.length_c   1.000
_cell.angle_alpha   90.00
_cell.angle_beta   90.00
_cell.angle_gamma   90.00
#
_symmetry.space_group_name_H-M   'P 1'
#
loop_
_entity.id
_entity.type
_entity.pdbx_description
1 polymer ?
#
loop_
_entity_poly.entity_id
_entity_poly.type
_entity_poly.pdbx_seq_one_letter_code
_entity_poly.pdbx_strand_id
1 'polypeptide(L)'
;MELPSRDAIAGLAAELRLDIAEDDLAVYHSAAAGLLGSWQAIDDLYEQTAPRPPRRGWAEPAENPLGAWYVTTDITGDSGGPLEGRRVAVKDNIAVAGVPMMNGSETVRGFVPAEDATVVARLLDAGATIAGKSVCEDLCFSGGSHTAKNGPVRNPWDERRSSGGSSSGSAALVASGAVDLALGGDQGGSIRIPAAFCGVVGHKPTFGLVPYTGAFPIEQSIDHLGPITPTVADAAAMLTVLAGPDSKDPRQPSDVHRVDYAAELKKLEGGLRIGVVAEGFGHSLPRLPPKPW
;
A
#
# COMPACT_ATOMS: atom_id res chain seq x y z
N MET A 1 30.82 -1.05 3.15
CA MET A 1 30.49 0.27 2.58
C MET A 1 31.51 0.65 1.51
N GLU A 2 31.08 1.20 0.37
CA GLU A 2 32.00 1.83 -0.61
C GLU A 2 32.11 3.33 -0.33
N LEU A 3 33.33 3.87 -0.37
CA LEU A 3 33.55 5.31 -0.24
C LEU A 3 33.14 6.01 -1.55
N PRO A 4 32.55 7.22 -1.48
CA PRO A 4 32.28 8.01 -2.67
C PRO A 4 33.59 8.34 -3.39
N SER A 5 33.62 8.17 -4.72
CA SER A 5 34.77 8.57 -5.51
C SER A 5 34.99 10.08 -5.45
N ARG A 6 36.20 10.54 -5.78
CA ARG A 6 36.48 11.98 -5.88
C ARG A 6 35.57 12.68 -6.90
N ASP A 7 35.27 12.00 -8.01
CA ASP A 7 34.35 12.51 -9.03
C ASP A 7 32.92 12.64 -8.49
N ALA A 8 32.47 11.72 -7.65
CA ALA A 8 31.17 11.82 -6.98
C ALA A 8 31.12 13.01 -6.00
N ILE A 9 32.21 13.24 -5.25
CA ILE A 9 32.34 14.39 -4.35
C ILE A 9 32.34 15.70 -5.15
N ALA A 10 33.09 15.78 -6.25
CA ALA A 10 33.13 16.95 -7.13
C ALA A 10 31.78 17.21 -7.79
N GLY A 11 31.08 16.16 -8.24
CA GLY A 11 29.73 16.25 -8.80
C GLY A 11 28.72 16.81 -7.79
N LEU A 12 28.74 16.30 -6.55
CA LEU A 12 27.90 16.80 -5.45
C LEU A 12 28.25 18.26 -5.09
N ALA A 13 29.53 18.61 -5.06
CA ALA A 13 29.97 19.98 -4.80
C ALA A 13 29.42 20.94 -5.88
N ALA A 14 29.49 20.56 -7.15
CA ALA A 14 28.93 21.34 -8.24
C ALA A 14 27.39 21.46 -8.15
N GLU A 15 26.69 20.36 -7.83
CA GLU A 15 25.23 20.35 -7.64
C GLU A 15 24.81 21.30 -6.51
N LEU A 16 25.54 21.26 -5.39
CA LEU A 16 25.29 22.11 -4.22
C LEU A 16 25.88 23.52 -4.35
N ARG A 17 26.58 23.83 -5.45
CA ARG A 17 27.28 25.09 -5.69
C ARG A 17 28.29 25.43 -4.59
N LEU A 18 29.00 24.42 -4.13
CA LEU A 18 30.13 24.55 -3.22
C LEU A 18 31.40 24.61 -4.06
N ASP A 19 32.08 25.76 -4.04
CA ASP A 19 33.36 25.94 -4.72
C ASP A 19 34.47 25.26 -3.91
N ILE A 20 34.65 23.95 -4.15
CA ILE A 20 35.74 23.16 -3.59
C ILE A 20 36.89 23.15 -4.58
N ALA A 21 38.07 23.63 -4.17
CA ALA A 21 39.27 23.55 -5.00
C ALA A 21 39.65 22.08 -5.26
N GLU A 22 40.21 21.80 -6.44
CA GLU A 22 40.61 20.43 -6.83
C GLU A 22 41.58 19.79 -5.82
N ASP A 23 42.50 20.60 -5.29
CA ASP A 23 43.46 20.18 -4.26
C ASP A 23 42.79 19.82 -2.92
N ASP A 24 41.64 20.42 -2.61
CA ASP A 24 40.89 20.18 -1.39
C ASP A 24 40.01 18.92 -1.47
N LEU A 25 39.69 18.42 -2.68
CA LEU A 25 38.91 17.19 -2.86
C LEU A 25 39.54 15.98 -2.15
N ALA A 26 40.87 15.94 -2.08
CA ALA A 26 41.59 14.89 -1.35
C ALA A 26 41.32 14.96 0.17
N VAL A 27 41.20 16.16 0.73
CA VAL A 27 40.88 16.40 2.14
C VAL A 27 39.44 15.94 2.43
N TYR A 28 38.48 16.33 1.59
CA TYR A 28 37.08 15.91 1.74
C TYR A 28 36.89 14.41 1.59
N HIS A 29 37.57 13.77 0.62
CA HIS A 29 37.56 12.31 0.48
C HIS A 29 38.11 11.61 1.74
N SER A 30 39.23 12.10 2.30
CA SER A 30 39.79 11.54 3.54
C SER A 30 38.88 11.77 4.75
N ALA A 31 38.23 12.93 4.84
CA ALA A 31 37.29 13.24 5.91
C ALA A 31 36.03 12.38 5.82
N ALA A 32 35.53 12.12 4.61
CA ALA A 32 34.40 11.23 4.36
C ALA A 32 34.68 9.83 4.89
N ALA A 33 35.90 9.29 4.74
CA ALA A 33 36.26 7.99 5.30
C ALA A 33 36.15 7.94 6.84
N GLY A 34 36.52 9.02 7.54
CA GLY A 34 36.36 9.11 8.99
C GLY A 34 34.90 9.21 9.42
N LEU A 35 34.09 10.02 8.72
CA LEU A 35 32.67 10.19 8.99
C LEU A 35 31.84 8.93 8.66
N LEU A 36 32.21 8.21 7.60
CA LEU A 36 31.58 6.95 7.19
C LEU A 36 31.91 5.78 8.13
N GLY A 37 32.93 5.90 8.98
CA GLY A 37 33.22 4.92 10.02
C GLY A 37 32.06 4.70 11.00
N SER A 38 31.31 5.75 11.34
CA SER A 38 30.09 5.61 12.16
C SER A 38 28.98 4.83 11.47
N TRP A 39 28.91 4.87 10.13
CA TRP A 39 27.93 4.12 9.38
C TRP A 39 28.27 2.63 9.32
N GLN A 40 29.55 2.26 9.28
CA GLN A 40 29.95 0.84 9.38
C GLN A 40 29.51 0.24 10.72
N ALA A 41 29.61 0.99 11.82
CA ALA A 41 29.10 0.52 13.11
C ALA A 41 27.57 0.33 13.10
N ILE A 42 26.83 1.16 12.37
CA ILE A 42 25.38 0.98 12.16
C ILE A 42 25.11 -0.28 11.34
N ASP A 43 25.85 -0.50 10.25
CA ASP A 43 25.73 -1.71 9.42
C ASP A 43 25.97 -2.98 10.27
N ASP A 44 27.04 -3.00 11.07
CA ASP A 44 27.38 -4.13 11.94
C ASP A 44 26.28 -4.39 13.00
N LEU A 45 25.70 -3.34 13.57
CA LEU A 45 24.58 -3.45 14.52
C LEU A 45 23.29 -3.91 13.84
N TYR A 46 23.04 -3.44 12.62
CA TYR A 46 21.88 -3.85 11.85
C TYR A 46 22.00 -5.32 11.43
N GLU A 47 23.16 -5.79 10.96
CA GLU A 47 23.37 -7.19 10.60
C GLU A 47 23.09 -8.16 11.75
N GLN A 48 23.36 -7.75 12.99
CA GLN A 48 23.05 -8.53 14.20
C GLN A 48 21.55 -8.63 14.48
N THR A 49 20.76 -7.68 14.01
CA THR A 49 19.32 -7.53 14.32
C THR A 49 18.42 -7.62 13.09
N ALA A 50 18.99 -7.79 11.90
CA ALA A 50 18.28 -7.73 10.63
C ALA A 50 17.16 -8.79 10.59
N PRO A 51 15.94 -8.38 10.20
CA PRO A 51 14.82 -9.29 10.11
C PRO A 51 15.11 -10.37 9.07
N ARG A 52 14.77 -11.62 9.38
CA ARG A 52 14.84 -12.73 8.43
C ARG A 52 13.44 -13.01 7.89
N PRO A 53 13.23 -12.91 6.56
CA PRO A 53 11.93 -13.22 5.99
C PRO A 53 11.52 -14.66 6.30
N PRO A 54 10.24 -14.91 6.65
CA PRO A 54 9.72 -16.26 6.70
C PRO A 54 9.72 -16.86 5.28
N ARG A 55 9.82 -18.19 5.20
CA ARG A 55 9.61 -18.89 3.93
C ARG A 55 8.10 -19.04 3.71
N ARG A 56 7.56 -18.34 2.73
CA ARG A 56 6.15 -18.44 2.33
C ARG A 56 6.02 -18.93 0.90
N GLY A 57 5.05 -19.79 0.65
CA GLY A 57 4.70 -20.25 -0.68
C GLY A 57 3.92 -19.17 -1.43
N TRP A 58 4.32 -18.90 -2.68
CA TRP A 58 3.60 -18.05 -3.60
C TRP A 58 3.75 -18.60 -5.02
N ALA A 59 2.84 -18.23 -5.91
CA ALA A 59 2.87 -18.63 -7.32
C ALA A 59 2.44 -17.47 -8.22
N GLU A 60 2.86 -17.53 -9.48
CA GLU A 60 2.20 -16.75 -10.52
C GLU A 60 0.74 -17.23 -10.67
N PRO A 61 -0.23 -16.32 -10.87
CA PRO A 61 -1.63 -16.71 -10.96
C PRO A 61 -1.85 -17.59 -12.20
N ALA A 62 -2.33 -18.82 -11.99
CA ALA A 62 -2.66 -19.75 -13.07
C ALA A 62 -3.75 -19.19 -14.00
N GLU A 63 -4.73 -18.48 -13.41
CA GLU A 63 -5.75 -17.72 -14.12
C GLU A 63 -5.77 -16.28 -13.60
N ASN A 64 -5.76 -15.31 -14.51
CA ASN A 64 -5.77 -13.88 -14.16
C ASN A 64 -6.59 -13.07 -15.16
N PRO A 65 -7.88 -13.39 -15.39
CA PRO A 65 -8.68 -12.82 -16.48
C PRO A 65 -8.79 -11.30 -16.41
N LEU A 66 -8.82 -10.75 -15.20
CA LEU A 66 -8.90 -9.30 -14.97
C LEU A 66 -7.54 -8.61 -14.89
N GLY A 67 -6.43 -9.35 -14.93
CA GLY A 67 -5.09 -8.81 -14.66
C GLY A 67 -4.93 -8.28 -13.23
N ALA A 68 -5.74 -8.76 -12.29
CA ALA A 68 -5.89 -8.17 -10.95
C ALA A 68 -4.97 -8.80 -9.89
N TRP A 69 -4.42 -9.98 -10.14
CA TRP A 69 -3.39 -10.62 -9.31
C TRP A 69 -1.99 -10.28 -9.79
N TYR A 70 -1.08 -9.99 -8.85
CA TYR A 70 0.36 -10.00 -9.09
C TYR A 70 0.92 -11.41 -8.83
N VAL A 71 0.74 -11.90 -7.61
CA VAL A 71 1.05 -13.29 -7.20
C VAL A 71 -0.05 -13.79 -6.28
N THR A 72 -0.26 -15.11 -6.25
CA THR A 72 -1.20 -15.77 -5.34
C THR A 72 -0.48 -16.50 -4.22
N THR A 73 -1.15 -16.62 -3.08
CA THR A 73 -0.64 -17.27 -1.86
C THR A 73 -1.76 -18.01 -1.15
N ASP A 74 -1.41 -18.79 -0.13
CA ASP A 74 -2.36 -19.39 0.82
C ASP A 74 -1.76 -19.34 2.23
N ILE A 75 -1.56 -18.11 2.73
CA ILE A 75 -0.91 -17.87 4.02
C ILE A 75 -2.00 -17.72 5.07
N THR A 76 -2.20 -18.78 5.85
CA THR A 76 -3.24 -18.84 6.88
C THR A 76 -2.73 -18.31 8.21
N GLY A 77 -3.53 -17.46 8.85
CA GLY A 77 -3.28 -16.95 10.19
C GLY A 77 -3.69 -17.89 11.32
N ASP A 78 -3.81 -17.35 12.53
CA ASP A 78 -4.21 -18.09 13.73
C ASP A 78 -5.69 -18.51 13.66
N SER A 79 -6.09 -19.59 14.31
CA SER A 79 -7.50 -20.00 14.35
C SER A 79 -8.31 -19.24 15.41
N GLY A 80 -9.63 -19.13 15.24
CA GLY A 80 -10.55 -18.57 16.22
C GLY A 80 -10.71 -17.05 16.20
N GLY A 81 -10.14 -16.35 15.22
CA GLY A 81 -10.26 -14.90 15.08
C GLY A 81 -11.52 -14.42 14.34
N PRO A 82 -11.86 -13.13 14.41
CA PRO A 82 -13.10 -12.58 13.82
C PRO A 82 -13.14 -12.61 12.28
N LEU A 83 -12.01 -12.88 11.63
CA LEU A 83 -11.89 -13.03 10.17
C LEU A 83 -11.53 -14.46 9.76
N GLU A 84 -11.71 -15.44 10.66
CA GLU A 84 -11.51 -16.85 10.35
C GLU A 84 -12.29 -17.27 9.10
N GLY A 85 -11.60 -17.97 8.20
CA GLY A 85 -12.15 -18.44 6.93
C GLY A 85 -12.30 -17.38 5.85
N ARG A 86 -11.96 -16.10 6.11
CA ARG A 86 -11.99 -15.03 5.10
C ARG A 86 -10.67 -15.00 4.32
N ARG A 87 -10.75 -14.99 2.99
CA ARG A 87 -9.64 -14.80 2.07
C ARG A 87 -9.44 -13.31 1.78
N VAL A 88 -8.21 -12.82 1.94
CA VAL A 88 -7.87 -11.40 1.80
C VAL A 88 -6.81 -11.19 0.72
N ALA A 89 -7.09 -10.30 -0.24
CA ALA A 89 -6.06 -9.80 -1.15
C ALA A 89 -5.34 -8.59 -0.53
N VAL A 90 -4.02 -8.55 -0.63
CA VAL A 90 -3.20 -7.44 -0.10
C VAL A 90 -2.68 -6.61 -1.25
N LYS A 91 -3.00 -5.30 -1.28
CA LYS A 91 -2.46 -4.39 -2.32
C LYS A 91 -0.96 -4.51 -2.42
N ASP A 92 -0.43 -4.55 -3.63
CA ASP A 92 0.96 -4.90 -3.84
C ASP A 92 1.96 -3.90 -3.25
N ASN A 93 1.55 -2.66 -2.98
CA ASN A 93 2.37 -1.69 -2.25
C ASN A 93 2.49 -1.97 -0.74
N ILE A 94 1.81 -2.97 -0.20
CA ILE A 94 1.84 -3.39 1.21
C ILE A 94 2.70 -4.64 1.33
N ALA A 95 3.68 -4.60 2.23
CA ALA A 95 4.62 -5.69 2.45
C ALA A 95 3.94 -6.92 3.06
N VAL A 96 4.23 -8.08 2.47
CA VAL A 96 3.93 -9.41 3.01
C VAL A 96 5.25 -10.18 3.01
N ALA A 97 5.76 -10.49 4.19
CA ALA A 97 7.12 -11.01 4.36
C ALA A 97 7.34 -12.29 3.53
N GLY A 98 8.45 -12.35 2.79
CA GLY A 98 8.79 -13.51 1.94
C GLY A 98 7.95 -13.68 0.67
N VAL A 99 7.05 -12.74 0.35
CA VAL A 99 6.24 -12.73 -0.88
C VAL A 99 6.66 -11.55 -1.74
N PRO A 100 6.96 -11.73 -3.04
CA PRO A 100 7.44 -10.65 -3.89
C PRO A 100 6.43 -9.51 -3.99
N MET A 101 6.93 -8.30 -4.21
CA MET A 101 6.12 -7.12 -4.52
C MET A 101 6.83 -6.24 -5.56
N MET A 102 6.06 -5.48 -6.31
CA MET A 102 6.56 -4.53 -7.32
C MET A 102 5.85 -3.17 -7.31
N ASN A 103 4.81 -2.96 -6.49
CA ASN A 103 4.07 -1.69 -6.42
C ASN A 103 3.64 -1.16 -7.81
N GLY A 104 3.21 -2.08 -8.68
CA GLY A 104 2.84 -1.78 -10.06
C GLY A 104 3.97 -1.24 -10.95
N SER A 105 5.22 -1.19 -10.47
CA SER A 105 6.33 -0.50 -11.10
C SER A 105 7.50 -1.41 -11.44
N GLU A 106 8.22 -1.11 -12.51
CA GLU A 106 9.49 -1.78 -12.83
C GLU A 106 10.59 -1.41 -11.83
N THR A 107 10.53 -0.23 -11.21
CA THR A 107 11.59 0.25 -10.31
C THR A 107 11.63 -0.52 -8.99
N VAL A 108 10.60 -1.30 -8.66
CA VAL A 108 10.49 -2.09 -7.43
C VAL A 108 10.41 -3.60 -7.75
N ARG A 109 10.35 -3.98 -9.03
CA ARG A 109 10.21 -5.39 -9.42
C ARG A 109 11.38 -6.22 -8.88
N GLY A 110 11.03 -7.36 -8.28
CA GLY A 110 12.00 -8.31 -7.72
C GLY A 110 12.29 -8.09 -6.24
N PHE A 111 11.74 -7.03 -5.63
CA PHE A 111 11.83 -6.83 -4.19
C PHE A 111 10.99 -7.85 -3.42
N VAL A 112 11.58 -8.44 -2.37
CA VAL A 112 10.91 -9.33 -1.42
C VAL A 112 11.10 -8.76 -0.02
N PRO A 113 10.04 -8.27 0.65
CA PRO A 113 10.15 -7.68 1.97
C PRO A 113 10.48 -8.73 3.03
N ALA A 114 11.26 -8.29 4.04
CA ALA A 114 11.67 -9.13 5.16
C ALA A 114 10.62 -9.21 6.28
N GLU A 115 9.70 -8.24 6.35
CA GLU A 115 8.71 -8.12 7.41
C GLU A 115 7.30 -7.93 6.82
N ASP A 116 6.30 -8.36 7.58
CA ASP A 116 4.90 -8.09 7.26
C ASP A 116 4.58 -6.64 7.64
N ALA A 117 3.76 -5.98 6.83
CA ALA A 117 3.10 -4.76 7.27
C ALA A 117 2.25 -5.02 8.52
N THR A 118 2.13 -4.03 9.41
CA THR A 118 1.36 -4.17 10.65
C THR A 118 -0.08 -4.64 10.38
N VAL A 119 -0.70 -4.14 9.31
CA VAL A 119 -2.04 -4.54 8.88
C VAL A 119 -2.13 -6.00 8.42
N VAL A 120 -1.06 -6.54 7.84
CA VAL A 120 -1.00 -7.95 7.41
C VAL A 120 -0.88 -8.86 8.63
N ALA A 121 -0.01 -8.52 9.59
CA ALA A 121 0.09 -9.24 10.85
C ALA A 121 -1.25 -9.27 11.59
N ARG A 122 -1.93 -8.12 11.72
CA ARG A 122 -3.27 -8.04 12.36
C ARG A 122 -4.32 -8.91 11.68
N LEU A 123 -4.30 -9.01 10.35
CA LEU A 123 -5.22 -9.87 9.61
C LEU A 123 -4.96 -11.35 9.88
N LEU A 124 -3.68 -11.76 9.91
CA LEU A 124 -3.29 -13.12 10.25
C LEU A 124 -3.66 -13.46 11.71
N ASP A 125 -3.38 -12.57 12.66
CA ASP A 125 -3.78 -12.74 14.07
C ASP A 125 -5.32 -12.83 14.23
N ALA A 126 -6.07 -12.21 13.31
CA ALA A 126 -7.54 -12.28 13.26
C ALA A 126 -8.07 -13.51 12.50
N GLY A 127 -7.19 -14.41 12.07
CA GLY A 127 -7.51 -15.67 11.39
C GLY A 127 -7.84 -15.58 9.91
N ALA A 128 -7.54 -14.46 9.27
CA ALA A 128 -7.68 -14.34 7.82
C ALA A 128 -6.61 -15.17 7.09
N THR A 129 -6.93 -15.59 5.87
CA THR A 129 -5.96 -16.18 4.93
C THR A 129 -5.57 -15.14 3.89
N ILE A 130 -4.28 -14.83 3.79
CA ILE A 130 -3.76 -13.96 2.71
C ILE A 130 -3.72 -14.77 1.42
N ALA A 131 -4.58 -14.41 0.48
CA ALA A 131 -4.79 -15.10 -0.79
C ALA A 131 -3.81 -14.66 -1.90
N GLY A 132 -3.12 -13.53 -1.70
CA GLY A 132 -2.11 -13.05 -2.63
C GLY A 132 -1.92 -11.54 -2.60
N LYS A 133 -1.11 -11.06 -3.55
CA LYS A 133 -0.85 -9.64 -3.80
C LYS A 133 -1.71 -9.15 -4.95
N SER A 134 -2.54 -8.14 -4.73
CA SER A 134 -3.36 -7.52 -5.77
C SER A 134 -2.63 -6.38 -6.46
N VAL A 135 -2.79 -6.30 -7.77
CA VAL A 135 -2.15 -5.28 -8.62
C VAL A 135 -2.56 -3.88 -8.18
N CYS A 136 -1.60 -2.96 -8.25
CA CYS A 136 -1.83 -1.54 -8.09
C CYS A 136 -1.13 -0.75 -9.21
N GLU A 137 -1.52 0.51 -9.36
CA GLU A 137 -0.96 1.41 -10.36
C GLU A 137 0.55 1.67 -10.14
N ASP A 138 1.25 2.12 -11.19
CA ASP A 138 2.69 2.39 -11.16
C ASP A 138 3.04 3.42 -10.08
N LEU A 139 3.73 2.95 -9.03
CA LEU A 139 4.03 3.72 -7.81
C LEU A 139 2.77 4.37 -7.19
N CYS A 140 1.61 3.72 -7.38
CA CYS A 140 0.31 4.15 -6.90
C CYS A 140 -0.17 5.53 -7.36
N PHE A 141 0.46 6.16 -8.35
CA PHE A 141 0.22 7.57 -8.75
C PHE A 141 -0.78 7.72 -9.92
N SER A 142 -1.89 6.99 -9.87
CA SER A 142 -2.96 7.05 -10.88
C SER A 142 -4.32 6.71 -10.27
N GLY A 143 -5.36 7.43 -10.70
CA GLY A 143 -6.76 7.13 -10.39
C GLY A 143 -7.43 6.18 -11.40
N GLY A 144 -6.74 5.82 -12.49
CA GLY A 144 -7.19 4.82 -13.46
C GLY A 144 -6.67 3.42 -13.13
N SER A 145 -6.78 2.49 -14.07
CA SER A 145 -6.31 1.11 -13.93
C SER A 145 -5.41 0.64 -15.08
N HIS A 146 -4.58 1.54 -15.63
CA HIS A 146 -3.87 1.32 -16.90
C HIS A 146 -2.37 1.60 -16.83
N THR A 147 -1.85 1.97 -15.67
CA THR A 147 -0.44 2.41 -15.55
C THR A 147 0.50 1.31 -15.05
N ALA A 148 -0.04 0.29 -14.37
CA ALA A 148 0.73 -0.83 -13.83
C ALA A 148 1.53 -1.55 -14.92
N LYS A 149 2.79 -1.90 -14.62
CA LYS A 149 3.72 -2.47 -15.63
C LYS A 149 3.45 -3.92 -15.99
N ASN A 150 2.68 -4.62 -15.18
CA ASN A 150 2.13 -5.94 -15.48
C ASN A 150 0.84 -5.90 -16.32
N GLY A 151 0.40 -4.71 -16.75
CA GLY A 151 -0.75 -4.51 -17.63
C GLY A 151 -1.96 -3.88 -16.92
N PRO A 152 -2.97 -3.46 -17.70
CA PRO A 152 -4.16 -2.82 -17.14
C PRO A 152 -5.03 -3.82 -16.36
N VAL A 153 -5.60 -3.37 -15.24
CA VAL A 153 -6.63 -4.11 -14.51
C VAL A 153 -7.99 -3.81 -15.12
N ARG A 154 -8.72 -4.88 -15.47
CA ARG A 154 -10.02 -4.82 -16.16
C ARG A 154 -11.16 -4.83 -15.15
N ASN A 155 -12.21 -4.05 -15.44
CA ASN A 155 -13.37 -3.94 -14.58
C ASN A 155 -14.26 -5.20 -14.74
N PRO A 156 -14.65 -5.89 -13.65
CA PRO A 156 -15.50 -7.09 -13.74
C PRO A 156 -16.90 -6.82 -14.31
N TRP A 157 -17.37 -5.57 -14.33
CA TRP A 157 -18.66 -5.21 -14.91
C TRP A 157 -18.61 -4.98 -16.44
N ASP A 158 -17.44 -4.62 -16.98
CA ASP A 158 -17.15 -4.51 -18.42
C ASP A 158 -15.63 -4.48 -18.60
N GLU A 159 -15.06 -5.58 -19.09
CA GLU A 159 -13.60 -5.77 -19.19
C GLU A 159 -12.88 -4.79 -20.12
N ARG A 160 -13.63 -3.97 -20.87
CA ARG A 160 -13.12 -2.88 -21.71
C ARG A 160 -13.00 -1.56 -20.95
N ARG A 161 -13.43 -1.51 -19.69
CA ARG A 161 -13.45 -0.31 -18.84
C ARG A 161 -12.42 -0.40 -17.73
N SER A 162 -12.10 0.76 -17.17
CA SER A 162 -11.20 0.87 -16.03
C SER A 162 -11.86 0.38 -14.75
N SER A 163 -11.09 -0.33 -13.91
CA SER A 163 -11.44 -0.65 -12.52
C SER A 163 -11.22 0.52 -11.55
N GLY A 164 -10.72 1.67 -12.03
CA GLY A 164 -10.23 2.76 -11.19
C GLY A 164 -8.93 2.38 -10.48
N GLY A 165 -8.32 3.29 -9.72
CA GLY A 165 -7.08 3.01 -9.00
C GLY A 165 -6.75 4.02 -7.90
N SER A 166 -5.63 3.86 -7.18
CA SER A 166 -4.56 2.89 -7.46
C SER A 166 -4.74 1.49 -6.87
N SER A 167 -5.76 1.23 -6.06
CA SER A 167 -6.07 -0.13 -5.54
C SER A 167 -6.95 -0.93 -6.52
N SER A 168 -6.59 -0.87 -7.80
CA SER A 168 -7.36 -1.38 -8.94
C SER A 168 -7.61 -2.88 -8.84
N GLY A 169 -6.55 -3.66 -8.58
CA GLY A 169 -6.62 -5.10 -8.40
C GLY A 169 -7.46 -5.49 -7.19
N SER A 170 -7.28 -4.80 -6.05
CA SER A 170 -8.05 -5.07 -4.83
C SER A 170 -9.56 -4.97 -5.06
N ALA A 171 -10.03 -3.89 -5.69
CA ALA A 171 -11.47 -3.73 -5.94
C ALA A 171 -12.00 -4.71 -6.98
N ALA A 172 -11.24 -4.99 -8.04
CA ALA A 172 -11.62 -5.97 -9.05
C ALA A 172 -11.78 -7.38 -8.46
N LEU A 173 -10.85 -7.81 -7.60
CA LEU A 173 -10.88 -9.14 -6.98
C LEU A 173 -12.04 -9.31 -5.98
N VAL A 174 -12.35 -8.27 -5.20
CA VAL A 174 -13.52 -8.29 -4.31
C VAL A 174 -14.81 -8.30 -5.13
N ALA A 175 -14.92 -7.44 -6.15
CA ALA A 175 -16.11 -7.34 -6.99
C ALA A 175 -16.37 -8.61 -7.82
N SER A 176 -15.32 -9.33 -8.23
CA SER A 176 -15.46 -10.60 -8.95
C SER A 176 -15.70 -11.80 -8.02
N GLY A 177 -15.66 -11.60 -6.69
CA GLY A 177 -15.75 -12.68 -5.71
C GLY A 177 -14.53 -13.60 -5.65
N ALA A 178 -13.37 -13.17 -6.17
CA ALA A 178 -12.13 -13.94 -6.11
C ALA A 178 -11.52 -13.96 -4.69
N VAL A 179 -11.85 -12.95 -3.87
CA VAL A 179 -11.55 -12.87 -2.44
C VAL A 179 -12.72 -12.26 -1.69
N ASP A 180 -12.79 -12.51 -0.39
CA ASP A 180 -13.82 -11.97 0.48
C ASP A 180 -13.59 -10.50 0.80
N LEU A 181 -12.33 -10.11 0.99
CA LEU A 181 -11.92 -8.79 1.44
C LEU A 181 -10.61 -8.40 0.75
N ALA A 182 -10.29 -7.10 0.72
CA ALA A 182 -8.98 -6.66 0.30
C ALA A 182 -8.48 -5.45 1.10
N LEU A 183 -7.16 -5.34 1.24
CA LEU A 183 -6.50 -4.10 1.64
C LEU A 183 -6.29 -3.21 0.44
N GLY A 184 -6.44 -1.90 0.65
CA GLY A 184 -6.05 -0.86 -0.28
C GLY A 184 -5.26 0.25 0.40
N GLY A 185 -4.69 1.14 -0.42
CA GLY A 185 -4.06 2.39 0.02
C GLY A 185 -4.71 3.58 -0.68
N ASP A 186 -4.85 4.72 0.02
CA ASP A 186 -5.55 5.93 -0.44
C ASP A 186 -4.77 7.20 -0.11
N GLN A 187 -4.25 7.84 -1.15
CA GLN A 187 -3.60 9.15 -1.07
C GLN A 187 -4.52 10.25 -1.60
N GLY A 188 -5.09 10.03 -2.78
CA GLY A 188 -6.01 10.96 -3.46
C GLY A 188 -7.37 10.37 -3.78
N GLY A 189 -7.72 9.21 -3.22
CA GLY A 189 -8.92 8.45 -3.58
C GLY A 189 -8.68 6.97 -3.87
N SER A 190 -7.45 6.48 -3.71
CA SER A 190 -7.04 5.18 -4.24
C SER A 190 -7.70 3.95 -3.60
N ILE A 191 -8.46 4.09 -2.50
CA ILE A 191 -9.39 3.06 -2.00
C ILE A 191 -10.80 3.30 -2.58
N ARG A 192 -11.25 4.56 -2.53
CA ARG A 192 -12.64 4.96 -2.83
C ARG A 192 -12.97 4.95 -4.33
N ILE A 193 -12.06 5.41 -5.18
CA ILE A 193 -12.21 5.47 -6.64
C ILE A 193 -12.42 4.06 -7.22
N PRO A 194 -11.51 3.08 -7.00
CA PRO A 194 -11.71 1.76 -7.57
C PRO A 194 -12.91 1.03 -6.97
N ALA A 195 -13.22 1.26 -5.68
CA ALA A 195 -14.43 0.73 -5.08
C ALA A 195 -15.72 1.24 -5.76
N ALA A 196 -15.78 2.55 -6.05
CA ALA A 196 -16.90 3.14 -6.79
C ALA A 196 -17.02 2.60 -8.21
N PHE A 197 -15.89 2.40 -8.92
CA PHE A 197 -15.90 1.89 -10.30
C PHE A 197 -16.25 0.40 -10.39
N CYS A 198 -15.86 -0.39 -9.39
CA CYS A 198 -16.14 -1.83 -9.33
C CYS A 198 -17.40 -2.18 -8.52
N GLY A 199 -18.15 -1.19 -8.01
CA GLY A 199 -19.42 -1.43 -7.31
C GLY A 199 -19.28 -2.13 -5.96
N VAL A 200 -18.20 -1.84 -5.21
CA VAL A 200 -17.93 -2.39 -3.87
C VAL A 200 -17.76 -1.28 -2.84
N VAL A 201 -17.66 -1.63 -1.56
CA VAL A 201 -17.39 -0.67 -0.48
C VAL A 201 -15.89 -0.43 -0.38
N GLY A 202 -15.47 0.83 -0.37
CA GLY A 202 -14.10 1.23 -0.10
C GLY A 202 -14.08 2.31 0.98
N HIS A 203 -13.46 2.02 2.12
CA HIS A 203 -13.41 2.95 3.24
C HIS A 203 -12.00 3.48 3.44
N LYS A 204 -11.81 4.79 3.25
CA LYS A 204 -10.61 5.50 3.70
C LYS A 204 -10.81 5.92 5.15
N PRO A 205 -10.09 5.34 6.13
CA PRO A 205 -10.25 5.71 7.53
C PRO A 205 -9.78 7.14 7.81
N THR A 206 -10.01 7.59 9.05
CA THR A 206 -9.36 8.78 9.60
C THR A 206 -7.84 8.63 9.50
N PHE A 207 -7.15 9.71 9.13
CA PHE A 207 -5.68 9.73 9.04
C PHE A 207 -5.06 9.29 10.38
N GLY A 208 -4.04 8.41 10.31
CA GLY A 208 -3.37 7.85 11.49
C GLY A 208 -4.14 6.75 12.25
N LEU A 209 -5.41 6.45 11.91
CA LEU A 209 -6.18 5.42 12.61
C LEU A 209 -5.67 4.00 12.31
N VAL A 210 -5.41 3.71 11.03
CA VAL A 210 -4.81 2.45 10.58
C VAL A 210 -3.33 2.74 10.31
N PRO A 211 -2.40 1.96 10.89
CA PRO A 211 -0.97 2.19 10.70
C PRO A 211 -0.57 1.94 9.24
N TYR A 212 0.29 2.81 8.71
CA TYR A 212 0.86 2.71 7.38
C TYR A 212 2.18 1.91 7.35
N THR A 213 2.64 1.43 8.51
CA THR A 213 3.87 0.63 8.67
C THR A 213 3.90 -0.57 7.71
N GLY A 214 4.95 -0.63 6.89
CA GLY A 214 5.17 -1.68 5.89
C GLY A 214 4.45 -1.46 4.55
N ALA A 215 3.73 -0.36 4.37
CA ALA A 215 3.28 0.07 3.04
C ALA A 215 4.26 1.07 2.42
N PHE A 216 4.39 1.04 1.09
CA PHE A 216 5.24 1.95 0.35
C PHE A 216 4.71 3.40 0.50
N PRO A 217 5.50 4.33 1.07
CA PRO A 217 5.06 5.71 1.26
C PRO A 217 5.01 6.47 -0.07
N ILE A 218 4.06 7.39 -0.21
CA ILE A 218 4.05 8.37 -1.29
C ILE A 218 4.31 9.75 -0.70
N GLU A 219 3.44 10.17 0.22
CA GLU A 219 3.58 11.44 0.93
C GLU A 219 2.94 11.27 2.32
N GLN A 220 3.73 11.54 3.36
CA GLN A 220 3.43 11.09 4.71
C GLN A 220 2.13 11.67 5.28
N SER A 221 1.74 12.88 4.87
CA SER A 221 0.55 13.57 5.38
C SER A 221 -0.76 13.10 4.76
N ILE A 222 -0.70 12.32 3.67
CA ILE A 222 -1.88 11.85 2.94
C ILE A 222 -1.92 10.32 2.77
N ASP A 223 -0.94 9.59 3.28
CA ASP A 223 -0.90 8.14 3.22
C ASP A 223 -1.96 7.49 4.15
N HIS A 224 -2.89 6.72 3.56
CA HIS A 224 -3.87 5.93 4.30
C HIS A 224 -3.88 4.47 3.81
N LEU A 225 -4.10 3.53 4.73
CA LEU A 225 -4.54 2.16 4.41
C LEU A 225 -5.99 1.96 4.86
N GLY A 226 -6.70 1.04 4.22
CA GLY A 226 -8.08 0.74 4.59
C GLY A 226 -8.70 -0.43 3.83
N PRO A 227 -9.91 -0.83 4.25
CA PRO A 227 -10.58 -1.99 3.70
C PRO A 227 -11.33 -1.69 2.39
N ILE A 228 -11.34 -2.67 1.49
CA ILE A 228 -12.21 -2.77 0.32
C ILE A 228 -13.00 -4.08 0.45
N THR A 229 -14.33 -4.01 0.47
CA THR A 229 -15.20 -5.12 0.88
C THR A 229 -16.52 -5.15 0.12
N PRO A 230 -17.24 -6.30 0.07
CA PRO A 230 -18.55 -6.38 -0.57
C PRO A 230 -19.63 -5.59 0.17
N THR A 231 -19.53 -5.50 1.50
CA THR A 231 -20.54 -4.84 2.35
C THR A 231 -19.93 -3.86 3.35
N VAL A 232 -20.76 -2.92 3.84
CA VAL A 232 -20.37 -1.99 4.91
C VAL A 232 -20.10 -2.73 6.22
N ALA A 233 -20.83 -3.81 6.50
CA ALA A 233 -20.61 -4.63 7.69
C ALA A 233 -19.22 -5.30 7.64
N ASP A 234 -18.80 -5.80 6.48
CA ASP A 234 -17.46 -6.33 6.28
C ASP A 234 -16.38 -5.25 6.43
N ALA A 235 -16.62 -4.03 5.93
CA ALA A 235 -15.69 -2.92 6.09
C ALA A 235 -15.51 -2.57 7.59
N ALA A 236 -16.59 -2.55 8.36
CA ALA A 236 -16.55 -2.30 9.80
C ALA A 236 -15.84 -3.43 10.58
N ALA A 237 -16.10 -4.70 10.22
CA ALA A 237 -15.42 -5.85 10.81
C ALA A 237 -13.91 -5.82 10.51
N MET A 238 -13.53 -5.58 9.26
CA MET A 238 -12.13 -5.47 8.87
C MET A 238 -11.46 -4.26 9.54
N LEU A 239 -12.11 -3.10 9.58
CA LEU A 239 -11.56 -1.90 10.25
C LEU A 239 -11.31 -2.13 11.74
N THR A 240 -12.15 -2.93 12.41
CA THR A 240 -11.98 -3.31 13.83
C THR A 240 -10.65 -4.06 14.04
N VAL A 241 -10.28 -4.92 13.10
CA VAL A 241 -9.01 -5.64 13.11
C VAL A 241 -7.84 -4.71 12.77
N LEU A 242 -8.01 -3.84 11.76
CA LEU A 242 -6.93 -3.02 11.23
C LEU A 242 -6.57 -1.82 12.11
N ALA A 243 -7.52 -1.21 12.81
CA ALA A 243 -7.33 0.06 13.51
C ALA A 243 -6.53 -0.06 14.81
N GLY A 244 -5.87 1.04 15.18
CA GLY A 244 -5.18 1.21 16.46
C GLY A 244 -3.67 1.45 16.33
N PRO A 245 -3.03 1.95 17.40
CA PRO A 245 -1.62 2.31 17.39
C PRO A 245 -0.73 1.09 17.19
N ASP A 246 0.42 1.26 16.53
CA ASP A 246 1.43 0.22 16.36
C ASP A 246 2.83 0.57 16.88
N SER A 247 3.00 1.80 17.42
CA SER A 247 4.25 2.36 17.95
C SER A 247 5.40 2.51 16.94
N LYS A 248 5.16 2.30 15.65
CA LYS A 248 6.15 2.39 14.57
C LYS A 248 5.83 3.52 13.58
N ASP A 249 4.54 3.79 13.32
CA ASP A 249 4.12 4.76 12.32
C ASP A 249 4.05 6.20 12.89
N PRO A 250 4.89 7.15 12.43
CA PRO A 250 4.89 8.53 12.90
C PRO A 250 3.61 9.30 12.52
N ARG A 251 2.76 8.75 11.66
CA ARG A 251 1.48 9.35 11.27
C ARG A 251 0.40 9.23 12.35
N GLN A 252 0.57 8.32 13.32
CA GLN A 252 -0.46 8.04 14.31
C GLN A 252 -0.37 9.05 15.48
N PRO A 253 -1.45 9.81 15.76
CA PRO A 253 -1.53 10.59 16.98
C PRO A 253 -1.42 9.72 18.25
N SER A 254 -0.96 10.31 19.35
CA SER A 254 -0.78 9.62 20.63
C SER A 254 -2.08 9.14 21.28
N ASP A 255 -3.23 9.70 20.88
CA ASP A 255 -4.56 9.42 21.43
C ASP A 255 -5.40 8.47 20.55
N VAL A 256 -4.80 7.86 19.52
CA VAL A 256 -5.45 6.80 18.73
C VAL A 256 -5.75 5.61 19.63
N HIS A 257 -7.01 5.20 19.67
CA HIS A 257 -7.48 4.04 20.42
C HIS A 257 -8.27 3.09 19.52
N ARG A 258 -8.33 1.82 19.93
CA ARG A 258 -9.09 0.78 19.24
C ARG A 258 -10.59 0.95 19.52
N VAL A 259 -11.40 0.75 18.49
CA VAL A 259 -12.87 0.76 18.55
C VAL A 259 -13.38 -0.47 17.84
N ASP A 260 -14.40 -1.11 18.40
CA ASP A 260 -15.14 -2.19 17.74
C ASP A 260 -16.22 -1.60 16.82
N TYR A 261 -15.84 -1.29 15.59
CA TYR A 261 -16.74 -0.69 14.61
C TYR A 261 -17.87 -1.64 14.19
N ALA A 262 -17.68 -2.95 14.30
CA ALA A 262 -18.73 -3.92 14.04
C ALA A 262 -19.82 -3.87 15.12
N ALA A 263 -19.43 -3.62 16.38
CA ALA A 263 -20.37 -3.34 17.47
C ALA A 263 -21.00 -1.95 17.35
N GLU A 264 -20.23 -0.90 17.03
CA GLU A 264 -20.76 0.46 16.86
C GLU A 264 -21.79 0.56 15.73
N LEU A 265 -21.59 -0.17 14.62
CA LEU A 265 -22.56 -0.20 13.51
C LEU A 265 -23.96 -0.65 13.95
N LYS A 266 -24.06 -1.52 14.97
CA LYS A 266 -25.34 -2.02 15.50
C LYS A 266 -26.07 -0.99 16.37
N LYS A 267 -25.38 0.06 16.79
CA LYS A 267 -25.93 1.14 17.64
C LYS A 267 -26.43 2.33 16.83
N LEU A 268 -26.44 2.24 15.50
CA LEU A 268 -26.87 3.33 14.65
C LEU A 268 -28.37 3.58 14.81
N GLU A 269 -28.72 4.81 15.21
CA GLU A 269 -30.11 5.25 15.39
C GLU A 269 -30.47 6.34 14.36
N GLY A 270 -31.77 6.64 14.25
CA GLY A 270 -32.28 7.72 13.42
C GLY A 270 -31.95 9.12 13.95
N GLY A 271 -32.35 10.17 13.21
CA GLY A 271 -32.15 11.56 13.63
C GLY A 271 -30.79 12.16 13.24
N LEU A 272 -29.99 11.44 12.45
CA LEU A 272 -28.74 11.94 11.90
C LEU A 272 -28.98 13.07 10.89
N ARG A 273 -28.10 14.08 10.92
CA ARG A 273 -28.11 15.18 9.96
C ARG A 273 -27.12 14.87 8.84
N ILE A 274 -27.61 14.82 7.61
CA ILE A 274 -26.80 14.53 6.41
C ILE A 274 -26.64 15.84 5.62
N GLY A 275 -25.40 16.32 5.48
CA GLY A 275 -25.08 17.48 4.66
C GLY A 275 -24.78 17.07 3.22
N VAL A 276 -25.40 17.73 2.25
CA VAL A 276 -25.08 17.57 0.83
C VAL A 276 -24.13 18.70 0.42
N VAL A 277 -22.90 18.35 0.06
CA VAL A 277 -21.88 19.31 -0.39
C VAL A 277 -22.12 19.63 -1.86
N ALA A 278 -22.67 20.81 -2.15
CA ALA A 278 -23.10 21.19 -3.49
C ALA A 278 -21.93 21.28 -4.49
N GLU A 279 -20.74 21.68 -4.01
CA GLU A 279 -19.51 21.76 -4.77
C GLU A 279 -19.03 20.40 -5.30
N GLY A 280 -19.57 19.28 -4.81
CA GLY A 280 -19.29 17.94 -5.32
C GLY A 280 -20.02 17.57 -6.61
N PHE A 281 -20.94 18.42 -7.10
CA PHE A 281 -21.80 18.14 -8.25
C PHE A 281 -21.61 19.14 -9.38
N GLY A 282 -22.05 18.77 -10.60
CA GLY A 282 -22.11 19.68 -11.74
C GLY A 282 -20.75 20.13 -12.28
N HIS A 283 -19.68 19.38 -12.00
CA HIS A 283 -18.35 19.70 -12.52
C HIS A 283 -18.35 19.67 -14.05
N SER A 284 -17.74 20.69 -14.67
CA SER A 284 -17.48 20.68 -16.10
C SER A 284 -16.40 19.64 -16.39
N LEU A 285 -16.80 18.44 -16.80
CA LEU A 285 -15.84 17.50 -17.37
C LEU A 285 -15.31 18.10 -18.67
N PRO A 286 -13.98 18.16 -18.89
CA PRO A 286 -13.46 18.47 -20.20
C PRO A 286 -14.07 17.44 -21.16
N ARG A 287 -14.82 17.92 -22.16
CA ARG A 287 -15.23 17.07 -23.27
C ARG A 287 -13.94 16.61 -23.93
N LEU A 288 -13.48 15.40 -23.61
CA LEU A 288 -12.44 14.77 -24.40
C LEU A 288 -12.97 14.77 -25.84
N PRO A 289 -12.25 15.36 -26.81
CA PRO A 289 -12.70 15.31 -28.19
C PRO A 289 -12.95 13.84 -28.54
N PRO A 290 -14.00 13.52 -29.30
CA PRO A 290 -14.23 12.15 -29.75
C PRO A 290 -12.94 11.66 -30.40
N LYS A 291 -12.32 10.65 -29.80
CA LYS A 291 -11.13 10.04 -30.37
C LYS A 291 -11.57 9.33 -31.66
N PRO A 292 -10.97 9.64 -32.81
CA PRO A 292 -11.21 8.90 -34.04
C PRO A 292 -10.45 7.58 -33.94
N TRP A 293 -11.10 6.56 -33.37
CA TRP A 293 -10.75 5.18 -33.66
C TRP A 293 -12.02 4.36 -33.83
#